data_AF-A0A9P7UXW0-F1
#
_entry.id   AF-A0A9P7UXW0-F1
#
_cell.length_a   1.000
_cell.length_b   1.000
_cell.length_c   1.000
_cell.angle_alpha   90.00
_cell.angle_beta   90.00
_cell.angle_gamma   90.00
#
_symmetry.space_group_name_H-M   'P 1'
#
loop_
_entity.id
_entity.type
_entity.pdbx_description
1 polymer ?
#
loop_
_entity_poly.entity_id
_entity_poly.type
_entity_poly.pdbx_seq_one_letter_code
_entity_poly.pdbx_strand_id
1 'polypeptide(L)'
;MLVFIIVGISSSVLLYAGKHEGPEPSKLLCLLQASLLYGVPAISSMAALMLVLQMFLVIRESFYGRTYMERDHVFRSWIMVMAPYVAWLISVVATAAVGSASPGNVSRNRRFFYCSVKSDPLTDTITTVAAFILFATITFEAATVVLFYKRWVQVQQGSSSKAIDLNLPIRILSFGLYLVIAMSMSLLSIKTPQSPAPDLIIASASMVVVLIFGTQRDILRALCFWRTQDRQDPHVSLNDTESIGSVTKG
;
A
#
# COMPACT_ATOMS: atom_id res chain seq x y z
N MET A 1 -2.29 -3.51 3.24
CA MET A 1 -2.20 -4.96 3.54
C MET A 1 -3.35 -5.76 2.93
N LEU A 2 -4.62 -5.45 3.23
CA LEU A 2 -5.79 -6.20 2.72
C LEU A 2 -5.78 -6.40 1.19
N VAL A 3 -5.40 -5.37 0.43
CA VAL A 3 -5.24 -5.45 -1.04
C VAL A 3 -4.31 -6.60 -1.46
N PHE A 4 -3.15 -6.75 -0.82
CA PHE A 4 -2.17 -7.81 -1.16
C PHE A 4 -2.65 -9.20 -0.78
N ILE A 5 -3.47 -9.31 0.27
CA ILE A 5 -4.12 -10.57 0.64
C ILE A 5 -5.11 -10.98 -0.45
N ILE A 6 -5.93 -10.04 -0.93
CA ILE A 6 -6.90 -10.29 -2.01
C ILE A 6 -6.16 -10.72 -3.29
N VAL A 7 -5.07 -10.05 -3.64
CA VAL A 7 -4.23 -10.40 -4.79
C VAL A 7 -3.66 -11.82 -4.63
N GLY A 8 -3.10 -12.15 -3.46
CA GLY A 8 -2.52 -13.47 -3.18
C GLY A 8 -3.54 -14.60 -3.25
N ILE A 9 -4.74 -14.39 -2.68
CA ILE A 9 -5.85 -15.35 -2.75
C ILE A 9 -6.28 -15.53 -4.21
N SER A 10 -6.44 -14.42 -4.95
CA SER A 10 -6.88 -14.44 -6.35
C SER A 10 -5.91 -15.21 -7.25
N SER A 11 -4.60 -15.05 -7.04
CA SER A 11 -3.57 -15.79 -7.77
C SER A 11 -3.56 -17.28 -7.43
N SER A 12 -3.95 -17.65 -6.21
CA SER A 12 -3.90 -19.04 -5.71
C SER A 12 -5.15 -19.87 -6.04
N VAL A 13 -6.22 -19.27 -6.60
CA VAL A 13 -7.50 -19.96 -6.89
C VAL A 13 -7.31 -21.23 -7.74
N LEU A 14 -6.47 -21.18 -8.78
CA LEU A 14 -6.23 -22.34 -9.66
C LEU A 14 -5.43 -23.45 -8.98
N LEU A 15 -4.57 -23.05 -8.04
CA LEU A 15 -3.73 -23.95 -7.25
C LEU A 15 -4.60 -24.69 -6.22
N TYR A 16 -5.51 -23.99 -5.54
CA TYR A 16 -6.50 -24.60 -4.65
C TYR A 16 -7.47 -25.54 -5.37
N ALA A 17 -7.79 -25.26 -6.64
CA ALA A 17 -8.63 -26.14 -7.45
C ALA A 17 -7.89 -27.38 -7.99
N GLY A 18 -6.57 -27.50 -7.79
CA GLY A 18 -5.77 -28.60 -8.32
C GLY A 18 -5.72 -28.63 -9.86
N LYS A 19 -5.99 -27.50 -10.53
CA LYS A 19 -6.03 -27.39 -12.00
C LYS A 19 -4.87 -26.57 -12.56
N HIS A 20 -3.79 -26.44 -11.79
CA HIS A 20 -2.60 -25.71 -12.22
C HIS A 20 -1.84 -26.42 -13.37
N GLU A 21 -1.98 -27.74 -13.48
CA GLU A 21 -1.35 -28.61 -14.48
C GLU A 21 -2.41 -29.55 -15.05
N GLY A 22 -2.39 -29.78 -16.37
CA GLY A 22 -3.36 -30.64 -17.07
C GLY A 22 -4.31 -29.90 -18.03
N PRO A 23 -5.43 -30.54 -18.43
CA PRO A 23 -6.35 -30.02 -19.46
C PRO A 23 -7.02 -28.70 -19.03
N GLU A 24 -7.50 -27.91 -20.00
CA GLU A 24 -8.08 -26.58 -19.74
C GLU A 24 -9.12 -26.63 -18.59
N PRO A 25 -9.01 -25.73 -17.59
CA PRO A 25 -9.96 -25.67 -16.48
C PRO A 25 -11.36 -25.28 -16.99
N SER A 26 -12.38 -25.54 -16.17
CA SER A 26 -13.75 -25.11 -16.51
C SER A 26 -13.79 -23.60 -16.79
N LYS A 27 -14.52 -23.22 -17.85
CA LYS A 27 -14.56 -21.83 -18.33
C LYS A 27 -15.00 -20.84 -17.24
N LEU A 28 -15.87 -21.26 -16.32
CA LEU A 28 -16.30 -20.45 -15.17
C LEU A 28 -15.14 -20.14 -14.20
N LEU A 29 -14.34 -21.15 -13.86
CA LEU A 29 -13.18 -20.96 -12.97
C LEU A 29 -12.12 -20.07 -13.62
N CYS A 30 -11.91 -20.28 -14.91
CA CYS A 30 -10.99 -19.52 -15.73
C CYS A 30 -11.40 -18.05 -15.86
N LEU A 31 -12.70 -17.80 -16.08
CA LEU A 31 -13.28 -16.46 -16.12
C LEU A 31 -13.20 -15.76 -14.76
N LEU A 32 -13.49 -16.48 -13.67
CA LEU A 32 -13.40 -15.93 -12.32
C LEU A 32 -11.95 -15.53 -11.98
N GLN A 33 -10.97 -16.41 -12.21
CA GLN A 33 -9.56 -16.08 -12.02
C GLN A 33 -9.14 -14.88 -12.88
N ALA A 34 -9.51 -14.87 -14.17
CA ALA A 34 -9.19 -13.76 -15.07
C ALA A 34 -9.79 -12.45 -14.57
N SER A 35 -11.06 -12.44 -14.17
CA SER A 35 -11.74 -11.23 -13.68
C SER A 35 -11.06 -10.63 -12.44
N LEU A 36 -10.67 -11.47 -11.49
CA LEU A 36 -9.95 -11.05 -10.29
C LEU A 36 -8.57 -10.48 -10.65
N LEU A 37 -7.85 -11.15 -11.57
CA LEU A 37 -6.50 -10.77 -11.97
C LEU A 37 -6.47 -9.45 -12.76
N TYR A 38 -7.45 -9.21 -13.62
CA TYR A 38 -7.61 -7.93 -14.34
C TYR A 38 -7.98 -6.76 -13.42
N GLY A 39 -8.57 -7.03 -12.25
CA GLY A 39 -8.78 -6.02 -11.21
C GLY A 39 -7.51 -5.64 -10.43
N VAL A 40 -6.47 -6.47 -10.45
CA VAL A 40 -5.25 -6.25 -9.65
C VAL A 40 -4.51 -4.94 -10.00
N PRO A 41 -4.31 -4.58 -11.28
CA PRO A 41 -3.71 -3.30 -11.63
C PRO A 41 -4.50 -2.10 -11.11
N ALA A 42 -5.83 -2.16 -11.17
CA ALA A 42 -6.71 -1.08 -10.71
C ALA A 42 -6.65 -0.90 -9.19
N ILE A 43 -6.80 -1.99 -8.41
CA ILE A 43 -6.76 -1.91 -6.94
C ILE A 43 -5.38 -1.46 -6.44
N SER A 44 -4.32 -1.92 -7.07
CA SER A 44 -2.95 -1.67 -6.61
C SER A 44 -2.48 -0.26 -6.96
N SER A 45 -2.76 0.21 -8.18
CA SER A 45 -2.44 1.59 -8.58
C SER A 45 -3.26 2.60 -7.76
N MET A 46 -4.55 2.33 -7.54
CA MET A 46 -5.40 3.18 -6.71
C MET A 46 -4.96 3.16 -5.25
N ALA A 47 -4.58 2.01 -4.70
CA ALA A 47 -4.05 1.92 -3.34
C ALA A 47 -2.73 2.71 -3.19
N ALA A 48 -1.83 2.62 -4.17
CA ALA A 48 -0.60 3.42 -4.18
C ALA A 48 -0.91 4.92 -4.21
N LEU A 49 -1.81 5.36 -5.10
CA LEU A 49 -2.25 6.75 -5.19
C LEU A 49 -2.83 7.24 -3.86
N MET A 50 -3.73 6.48 -3.23
CA MET A 50 -4.36 6.87 -1.97
C MET A 50 -3.36 6.94 -0.81
N LEU A 51 -2.39 6.03 -0.75
CA LEU A 51 -1.30 6.07 0.24
C LEU A 51 -0.43 7.32 0.06
N VAL A 52 0.04 7.59 -1.16
CA VAL A 52 0.86 8.76 -1.46
C VAL A 52 0.08 10.05 -1.20
N LEU A 53 -1.20 10.09 -1.62
CA LEU A 53 -2.07 11.23 -1.40
C LEU A 53 -2.29 11.48 0.09
N GLN A 54 -2.57 10.45 0.89
CA GLN A 54 -2.70 10.58 2.34
C GLN A 54 -1.45 11.20 2.97
N MET A 55 -0.27 10.73 2.56
CA MET A 55 1.01 11.27 3.06
C MET A 55 1.26 12.71 2.61
N PHE A 56 0.99 13.02 1.34
CA PHE A 56 1.06 14.37 0.81
C PHE A 56 0.24 15.34 1.65
N LEU A 57 -0.97 14.93 2.03
CA LEU A 57 -1.88 15.74 2.82
C LEU A 57 -1.41 15.91 4.24
N VAL A 58 -0.98 14.83 4.91
CA VAL A 58 -0.43 14.91 6.28
C VAL A 58 0.77 15.88 6.32
N ILE A 59 1.67 15.79 5.33
CA ILE A 59 2.85 16.68 5.24
C ILE A 59 2.43 18.12 4.97
N ARG A 60 1.50 18.32 4.03
CA ARG A 60 0.98 19.64 3.66
C ARG A 60 0.27 20.31 4.83
N GLU A 61 -0.62 19.62 5.53
CA GLU A 61 -1.31 20.17 6.71
C GLU A 61 -0.31 20.57 7.78
N SER A 62 0.70 19.73 8.02
CA SER A 62 1.74 20.04 8.99
C SER A 62 2.67 21.20 8.56
N PHE A 63 2.72 21.54 7.27
CA PHE A 63 3.48 22.69 6.75
C PHE A 63 2.67 24.00 6.82
N TYR A 64 1.37 23.95 6.52
CA TYR A 64 0.51 25.13 6.49
C TYR A 64 -0.20 25.44 7.83
N GLY A 65 -0.08 24.56 8.83
CA GLY A 65 -0.54 24.83 10.19
C GLY A 65 -2.05 25.00 10.33
N ARG A 66 -2.86 24.46 9.42
CA ARG A 66 -4.32 24.54 9.51
C ARG A 66 -4.84 23.58 10.57
N THR A 67 -5.57 24.12 11.53
CA THR A 67 -6.37 23.36 12.49
C THR A 67 -7.52 22.66 11.76
N TYR A 68 -7.46 21.33 11.73
CA TYR A 68 -8.39 20.47 10.99
C TYR A 68 -9.58 20.09 11.87
N MET A 69 -10.80 20.10 11.31
CA MET A 69 -11.98 19.52 11.94
C MET A 69 -11.91 17.99 11.86
N GLU A 70 -11.94 17.32 13.02
CA GLU A 70 -11.71 15.89 13.19
C GLU A 70 -12.70 15.01 12.38
N ARG A 71 -13.93 15.51 12.15
CA ARG A 71 -14.99 14.82 11.41
C ARG A 71 -14.70 14.67 9.91
N ASP A 72 -14.03 15.66 9.31
CA ASP A 72 -13.67 15.61 7.88
C ASP A 72 -12.53 14.64 7.61
N HIS A 73 -11.65 14.44 8.60
CA HIS A 73 -10.55 13.47 8.51
C HIS A 73 -11.06 12.03 8.40
N VAL A 74 -12.03 11.65 9.25
CA VAL A 74 -12.56 10.28 9.26
C VAL A 74 -13.28 9.96 7.95
N PHE A 75 -14.15 10.86 7.48
CA PHE A 75 -14.88 10.67 6.22
C PHE A 75 -13.93 10.55 5.02
N ARG A 76 -12.91 11.41 4.97
CA ARG A 76 -11.89 11.38 3.92
C ARG A 76 -11.05 10.11 3.96
N SER A 77 -10.61 9.67 5.13
CA SER A 77 -9.88 8.41 5.29
C SER A 77 -10.72 7.22 4.84
N TRP A 78 -12.01 7.20 5.18
CA TRP A 78 -12.94 6.17 4.69
C TRP A 78 -13.06 6.17 3.17
N ILE A 79 -13.21 7.34 2.53
CA ILE A 79 -13.24 7.44 1.07
C ILE A 79 -11.95 6.90 0.45
N MET A 80 -10.79 7.29 0.99
CA MET A 80 -9.49 6.83 0.51
C MET A 80 -9.31 5.32 0.63
N VAL A 81 -9.84 4.73 1.71
CA VAL A 81 -9.81 3.28 1.91
C VAL A 81 -10.78 2.57 0.99
N MET A 82 -11.98 3.11 0.76
CA MET A 82 -13.00 2.47 -0.08
C MET A 82 -12.74 2.59 -1.58
N ALA A 83 -12.15 3.69 -2.03
CA ALA A 83 -11.84 3.95 -3.44
C ALA A 83 -11.12 2.79 -4.17
N PRO A 84 -10.03 2.18 -3.65
CA PRO A 84 -9.37 1.05 -4.31
C PRO A 84 -10.28 -0.18 -4.44
N TYR A 85 -11.13 -0.47 -3.46
CA TYR A 85 -12.05 -1.62 -3.54
C TYR A 85 -13.17 -1.40 -4.54
N VAL A 86 -13.67 -0.16 -4.66
CA VAL A 86 -14.67 0.20 -5.67
C VAL A 86 -14.06 0.07 -7.08
N ALA A 87 -12.85 0.62 -7.29
CA ALA A 87 -12.14 0.50 -8.56
C ALA A 87 -11.86 -0.96 -8.95
N TRP A 88 -11.52 -1.79 -7.95
CA TRP A 88 -11.36 -3.23 -8.12
C TRP A 88 -12.66 -3.91 -8.57
N LEU A 89 -13.75 -3.69 -7.83
CA LEU A 89 -15.04 -4.31 -8.11
C LEU A 89 -15.55 -3.95 -9.50
N ILE A 90 -15.42 -2.68 -9.90
CA ILE A 90 -15.78 -2.22 -11.25
C ILE A 90 -14.97 -2.99 -12.32
N SER A 91 -13.66 -3.15 -12.11
CA SER A 91 -12.79 -3.84 -13.06
C SER A 91 -13.10 -5.35 -13.15
N VAL A 92 -13.42 -5.98 -12.02
CA VAL A 92 -13.86 -7.39 -11.94
C VAL A 92 -15.18 -7.58 -12.69
N VAL A 93 -16.18 -6.74 -12.40
CA VAL A 93 -17.51 -6.81 -13.03
C VAL A 93 -17.41 -6.58 -14.53
N ALA A 94 -16.63 -5.58 -14.97
CA ALA A 94 -16.42 -5.31 -16.39
C ALA A 94 -15.78 -6.52 -17.11
N THR A 95 -14.76 -7.12 -16.50
CA THR A 95 -14.09 -8.30 -17.09
C THR A 95 -15.02 -9.53 -17.11
N ALA A 96 -15.78 -9.74 -16.04
CA ALA A 96 -16.76 -10.83 -15.97
C ALA A 96 -17.90 -10.66 -16.98
N ALA A 97 -18.42 -9.45 -17.16
CA ALA A 97 -19.45 -9.15 -18.15
C ALA A 97 -18.96 -9.41 -19.58
N VAL A 98 -17.77 -8.92 -19.94
CA VAL A 98 -17.18 -9.15 -21.27
C VAL A 98 -16.85 -10.62 -21.50
N GLY A 99 -16.29 -11.32 -20.50
CA GLY A 99 -15.91 -12.72 -20.65
C GLY A 99 -17.09 -13.70 -20.61
N SER A 100 -18.20 -13.36 -19.94
CA SER A 100 -19.44 -14.15 -19.96
C SER A 100 -20.22 -13.98 -21.26
N ALA A 101 -20.18 -12.79 -21.88
CA ALA A 101 -20.79 -12.56 -23.18
C ALA A 101 -20.08 -13.30 -24.33
N SER A 102 -18.83 -13.71 -24.16
CA SER A 102 -18.05 -14.42 -25.18
C SER A 102 -17.12 -15.47 -24.55
N PRO A 103 -17.67 -16.60 -24.07
CA PRO A 103 -16.89 -17.63 -23.35
C PRO A 103 -15.82 -18.30 -24.23
N GLY A 104 -15.96 -18.27 -25.56
CA GLY A 104 -14.95 -18.74 -26.51
C GLY A 104 -13.67 -17.90 -26.54
N ASN A 105 -13.72 -16.65 -26.05
CA ASN A 105 -12.57 -15.75 -25.97
C ASN A 105 -11.77 -15.93 -24.67
N VAL A 106 -12.21 -16.78 -23.74
CA VAL A 106 -11.47 -17.08 -22.51
C VAL A 106 -10.57 -18.27 -22.78
N SER A 107 -9.26 -18.02 -22.84
CA SER A 107 -8.27 -19.09 -23.01
C SER A 107 -7.07 -18.92 -22.09
N ARG A 108 -6.46 -20.05 -21.76
CA ARG A 108 -5.17 -20.11 -21.05
C ARG A 108 -3.98 -19.94 -22.00
N ASN A 109 -4.22 -19.95 -23.32
CA ASN A 109 -3.17 -20.06 -24.33
C ASN A 109 -2.25 -18.83 -24.42
N ARG A 110 -2.64 -17.68 -23.86
CA ARG A 110 -1.85 -16.44 -23.87
C ARG A 110 -0.91 -16.29 -22.66
N ARG A 111 -1.16 -17.02 -21.56
CA ARG A 111 -0.36 -16.98 -20.31
C ARG A 111 -0.29 -18.40 -19.73
N PHE A 112 0.89 -19.01 -19.70
CA PHE A 112 1.10 -20.40 -19.26
C PHE A 112 0.47 -20.74 -17.90
N PHE A 113 0.40 -19.77 -16.97
CA PHE A 113 -0.09 -19.95 -15.59
C PHE A 113 -1.46 -19.33 -15.29
N TYR A 114 -2.04 -18.53 -16.20
CA TYR A 114 -3.24 -17.74 -15.91
C TYR A 114 -4.23 -17.70 -17.08
N CYS A 115 -5.50 -17.62 -16.76
CA CYS A 115 -6.54 -17.35 -17.74
C CYS A 115 -6.55 -15.87 -18.17
N SER A 116 -6.75 -15.62 -19.47
CA SER A 116 -6.90 -14.27 -20.02
C SER A 116 -8.11 -14.21 -20.95
N VAL A 117 -8.85 -13.10 -20.88
CA VAL A 117 -9.96 -12.82 -21.79
C VAL A 117 -9.36 -12.16 -23.04
N LYS A 118 -9.57 -12.79 -24.20
CA LYS A 118 -9.14 -12.27 -25.50
C LYS A 118 -10.08 -11.14 -25.92
N SER A 119 -9.79 -9.96 -25.42
CA SER A 119 -10.44 -8.71 -25.82
C SER A 119 -9.43 -7.56 -25.73
N ASP A 120 -8.98 -7.11 -26.90
CA ASP A 120 -8.11 -5.95 -27.02
C ASP A 120 -8.73 -4.67 -26.43
N PRO A 121 -10.02 -4.31 -26.65
CA PRO A 121 -10.59 -3.09 -26.09
C PRO A 121 -10.65 -3.08 -24.55
N LEU A 122 -10.90 -4.24 -23.92
CA LEU A 122 -10.91 -4.35 -22.46
C LEU A 122 -9.50 -4.15 -21.88
N THR A 123 -8.52 -4.84 -22.47
CA THR A 123 -7.13 -4.76 -22.01
C THR A 123 -6.58 -3.35 -22.22
N ASP A 124 -6.87 -2.73 -23.36
CA ASP A 124 -6.43 -1.37 -23.67
C ASP A 124 -7.08 -0.33 -22.72
N THR A 125 -8.37 -0.47 -22.43
CA THR A 125 -9.07 0.40 -21.47
C THR A 125 -8.48 0.29 -20.06
N ILE A 126 -8.30 -0.93 -19.55
CA ILE A 126 -7.77 -1.17 -18.19
C ILE A 126 -6.33 -0.66 -18.07
N THR A 127 -5.49 -0.92 -19.07
CA THR A 127 -4.10 -0.44 -19.07
C THR A 127 -4.01 1.08 -19.18
N THR A 128 -4.87 1.70 -19.98
CA THR A 128 -4.96 3.16 -20.11
C THR A 128 -5.36 3.81 -18.78
N VAL A 129 -6.42 3.30 -18.13
CA VAL A 129 -6.85 3.80 -16.81
C VAL A 129 -5.74 3.63 -15.77
N ALA A 130 -5.08 2.47 -15.74
CA ALA A 130 -3.96 2.22 -14.83
C ALA A 130 -2.80 3.19 -15.08
N ALA A 131 -2.46 3.48 -16.34
CA ALA A 131 -1.41 4.43 -16.69
C ALA A 131 -1.71 5.85 -16.19
N PHE A 132 -2.95 6.33 -16.33
CA PHE A 132 -3.37 7.63 -15.77
C PHE A 132 -3.24 7.68 -14.26
N ILE A 133 -3.65 6.62 -13.55
CA ILE A 133 -3.53 6.54 -12.08
C ILE A 133 -2.05 6.53 -11.65
N LEU A 134 -1.19 5.79 -12.37
CA LEU A 134 0.25 5.77 -12.11
C LEU A 134 0.90 7.13 -12.32
N PHE A 135 0.55 7.82 -13.41
CA PHE A 135 1.05 9.17 -13.68
C PHE A 135 0.66 10.16 -12.57
N ALA A 136 -0.60 10.10 -12.12
CA ALA A 136 -1.05 10.88 -10.96
C ALA A 136 -0.25 10.53 -9.69
N THR A 137 0.00 9.24 -9.46
CA THR A 137 0.77 8.76 -8.30
C THR A 137 2.19 9.32 -8.30
N ILE A 138 2.90 9.25 -9.43
CA ILE A 138 4.26 9.82 -9.59
C ILE A 138 4.26 11.33 -9.31
N THR A 139 3.26 12.04 -9.81
CA THR A 139 3.13 13.49 -9.62
C THR A 139 2.98 13.84 -8.13
N PHE A 140 2.09 13.15 -7.42
CA PHE A 140 1.93 13.36 -5.98
C PHE A 140 3.14 12.88 -5.17
N GLU A 141 3.81 11.82 -5.61
CA GLU A 141 5.01 11.31 -4.96
C GLU A 141 6.15 12.32 -5.05
N ALA A 142 6.41 12.85 -6.25
CA ALA A 142 7.40 13.90 -6.46
C ALA A 142 7.06 15.16 -5.65
N ALA A 143 5.80 15.60 -5.66
CA ALA A 143 5.35 16.74 -4.85
C ALA A 143 5.55 16.50 -3.34
N THR A 144 5.30 15.28 -2.87
CA THR A 144 5.51 14.88 -1.47
C THR A 144 6.99 14.94 -1.11
N VAL A 145 7.86 14.39 -1.95
CA VAL A 145 9.32 14.43 -1.75
C VAL A 145 9.84 15.87 -1.70
N VAL A 146 9.37 16.74 -2.60
CA VAL A 146 9.78 18.16 -2.62
C VAL A 146 9.35 18.89 -1.35
N LEU A 147 8.09 18.73 -0.92
CA LEU A 147 7.59 19.35 0.32
C LEU A 147 8.34 18.82 1.55
N PHE A 148 8.59 17.51 1.58
CA PHE A 148 9.33 16.86 2.65
C PHE A 148 10.76 17.39 2.73
N TYR A 149 11.46 17.46 1.59
CA TYR A 149 12.82 18.00 1.52
C TYR A 149 12.88 19.46 1.97
N LYS A 150 11.96 20.30 1.49
CA LYS A 150 11.88 21.71 1.88
C LYS A 150 11.71 21.87 3.39
N ARG A 151 10.84 21.07 3.99
CA ARG A 151 10.62 21.07 5.44
C ARG A 151 11.84 20.58 6.21
N TRP A 152 12.48 19.50 5.74
CA TRP A 152 13.68 18.96 6.36
C TRP A 152 14.81 20.00 6.42
N VAL A 153 15.03 20.72 5.33
CA VAL A 153 16.01 21.83 5.29
C VAL A 153 15.66 22.94 6.27
N GLN A 154 14.39 23.33 6.36
CA GLN A 154 13.94 24.36 7.32
C GLN A 154 14.10 23.91 8.79
N VAL A 155 13.85 22.64 9.09
CA VAL A 155 14.05 22.07 10.43
C VAL A 155 15.55 21.98 10.77
N GLN A 156 16.42 21.67 9.81
CA GLN A 156 17.87 21.70 10.06
C GLN A 156 18.39 23.12 10.33
N GLN A 157 17.75 24.15 9.75
CA GLN A 157 18.13 25.55 9.93
C GLN A 157 17.53 26.20 11.20
N GLY A 158 16.45 25.63 11.77
CA GLY A 158 15.78 26.15 12.96
C GLY A 158 15.78 25.14 14.10
N SER A 159 16.46 25.46 15.20
CA SER A 159 16.69 24.64 16.40
C SER A 159 15.42 24.28 17.21
N SER A 160 14.41 23.67 16.57
CA SER A 160 13.19 23.19 17.24
C SER A 160 13.04 21.68 17.08
N SER A 161 13.52 20.99 18.11
CA SER A 161 13.53 19.55 18.32
C SER A 161 12.11 18.98 18.56
N LYS A 162 11.21 19.11 17.58
CA LYS A 162 10.15 18.12 17.46
C LYS A 162 10.70 17.05 16.53
N ALA A 163 11.26 16.01 17.13
CA ALA A 163 11.65 14.79 16.44
C ALA A 163 10.40 14.19 15.78
N ILE A 164 10.12 14.62 14.56
CA ILE A 164 9.14 13.97 13.71
C ILE A 164 9.79 12.63 13.34
N ASP A 165 9.10 11.52 13.58
CA ASP A 165 9.55 10.20 13.16
C ASP A 165 9.50 10.08 11.63
N LEU A 166 10.56 10.53 10.96
CA LEU A 166 10.71 10.51 9.50
C LEU A 166 10.82 9.10 8.92
N ASN A 167 11.06 8.10 9.80
CA ASN A 167 11.12 6.70 9.43
C ASN A 167 9.84 6.21 8.75
N LEU A 168 8.67 6.69 9.16
CA LEU A 168 7.39 6.24 8.62
C LEU A 168 7.10 6.85 7.24
N PRO A 169 7.25 8.16 7.01
CA PRO A 169 7.13 8.77 5.68
C PRO A 169 8.10 8.22 4.63
N ILE A 170 9.39 8.08 4.97
CA ILE A 170 10.41 7.59 4.03
C ILE A 170 10.05 6.18 3.56
N ARG A 171 9.65 5.31 4.50
CA ARG A 171 9.22 3.94 4.19
C ARG A 171 8.01 3.87 3.26
N ILE A 172 7.01 4.72 3.49
CA ILE A 172 5.80 4.74 2.65
C ILE A 172 6.13 5.27 1.24
N LEU A 173 7.00 6.28 1.13
CA LEU A 173 7.49 6.77 -0.16
C LEU A 173 8.29 5.70 -0.91
N SER A 174 9.24 5.03 -0.24
CA SER A 174 9.99 3.92 -0.86
C SER A 174 9.09 2.79 -1.34
N PHE A 175 8.04 2.48 -0.58
CA PHE A 175 7.04 1.50 -0.99
C PHE A 175 6.21 1.96 -2.19
N GLY A 176 5.77 3.22 -2.20
CA GLY A 176 5.07 3.83 -3.33
C GLY A 176 5.88 3.74 -4.61
N LEU A 177 7.15 4.16 -4.57
CA LEU A 177 8.07 4.10 -5.70
C LEU A 177 8.25 2.66 -6.21
N TYR A 178 8.44 1.71 -5.29
CA TYR A 178 8.56 0.30 -5.63
C TYR A 178 7.32 -0.21 -6.37
N LEU A 179 6.11 0.13 -5.91
CA LEU A 179 4.87 -0.25 -6.59
C LEU A 179 4.73 0.39 -7.97
N VAL A 180 5.12 1.66 -8.12
CA VAL A 180 5.11 2.35 -9.42
C VAL A 180 6.04 1.65 -10.40
N ILE A 181 7.26 1.30 -9.98
CA ILE A 181 8.23 0.59 -10.82
C ILE A 181 7.71 -0.80 -11.20
N ALA A 182 7.20 -1.56 -10.23
CA ALA A 182 6.61 -2.87 -10.43
C ALA A 182 5.47 -2.85 -11.44
N MET A 183 4.57 -1.88 -11.32
CA MET A 183 3.43 -1.72 -12.22
C MET A 183 3.85 -1.25 -13.61
N SER A 184 4.83 -0.36 -13.70
CA SER A 184 5.38 0.09 -14.98
C SER A 184 6.00 -1.08 -15.75
N MET A 185 6.79 -1.92 -15.08
CA MET A 185 7.32 -3.16 -15.65
C MET A 185 6.20 -4.13 -16.07
N SER A 186 5.15 -4.23 -15.27
CA SER A 186 3.99 -5.09 -15.60
C SER A 186 3.23 -4.60 -16.84
N LEU A 187 3.06 -3.29 -17.00
CA LEU A 187 2.44 -2.70 -18.19
C LEU A 187 3.30 -2.91 -19.44
N LEU A 188 4.62 -2.74 -19.32
CA LEU A 188 5.56 -3.01 -20.42
C LEU A 188 5.53 -4.48 -20.84
N SER A 189 5.46 -5.40 -19.87
CA SER A 189 5.39 -6.84 -20.14
C SER A 189 4.08 -7.28 -20.79
N ILE A 190 2.97 -6.54 -20.64
CA ILE A 190 1.73 -6.80 -21.39
C ILE A 190 1.93 -6.52 -22.88
N LYS A 191 2.79 -5.55 -23.23
CA LYS A 191 3.15 -5.26 -24.63
C LYS A 191 4.18 -6.26 -25.18
N THR A 192 4.95 -6.94 -24.34
CA THR A 192 5.95 -7.95 -24.71
C THR A 192 5.67 -9.32 -24.04
N PRO A 193 4.90 -10.22 -24.67
CA PRO A 193 4.28 -11.39 -24.02
C PRO A 193 5.23 -12.56 -23.62
N GLN A 194 6.53 -12.32 -23.39
CA GLN A 194 7.50 -13.39 -23.11
C GLN A 194 8.20 -13.31 -21.74
N SER A 195 7.87 -12.35 -20.88
CA SER A 195 8.58 -12.19 -19.60
C SER A 195 7.75 -12.69 -18.39
N PRO A 196 8.29 -13.61 -17.56
CA PRO A 196 7.71 -13.99 -16.26
C PRO A 196 8.05 -12.97 -15.14
N ALA A 197 8.77 -11.90 -15.46
CA ALA A 197 9.19 -10.87 -14.51
C ALA A 197 8.05 -10.21 -13.70
N PRO A 198 6.88 -9.83 -14.27
CA PRO A 198 5.84 -9.18 -13.49
C PRO A 198 5.24 -10.08 -12.41
N ASP A 199 5.11 -11.38 -12.67
CA ASP A 199 4.57 -12.33 -11.69
C ASP A 199 5.51 -12.49 -10.48
N LEU A 200 6.82 -12.49 -10.71
CA LEU A 200 7.83 -12.57 -9.65
C LEU A 200 7.84 -11.30 -8.78
N ILE A 201 7.72 -10.14 -9.41
CA ILE A 201 7.68 -8.85 -8.70
C ILE A 201 6.41 -8.77 -7.84
N ILE A 202 5.25 -9.13 -8.40
CA ILE A 202 3.98 -9.16 -7.66
C ILE A 202 4.05 -10.13 -6.47
N ALA A 203 4.68 -11.31 -6.64
CA ALA A 203 4.90 -12.24 -5.54
C ALA A 203 5.78 -11.65 -4.43
N SER A 204 6.82 -10.90 -4.78
CA SER A 204 7.71 -10.25 -3.81
C SER A 204 7.06 -9.05 -3.08
N ALA A 205 6.03 -8.43 -3.66
CA ALA A 205 5.38 -7.25 -3.09
C ALA A 205 4.82 -7.51 -1.68
N SER A 206 4.26 -8.69 -1.43
CA SER A 206 3.75 -9.06 -0.11
C SER A 206 4.85 -9.15 0.95
N MET A 207 6.03 -9.68 0.61
CA MET A 207 7.18 -9.67 1.53
C MET A 207 7.66 -8.25 1.83
N VAL A 208 7.75 -7.40 0.79
CA VAL A 208 8.16 -6.00 0.96
C VAL A 208 7.19 -5.25 1.88
N VAL A 209 5.89 -5.45 1.73
CA VAL A 209 4.86 -4.88 2.63
C VAL A 209 5.09 -5.31 4.08
N VAL A 210 5.27 -6.62 4.31
CA VAL A 210 5.51 -7.14 5.67
C VAL A 210 6.79 -6.58 6.25
N LEU A 211 7.87 -6.45 5.47
CA LEU A 211 9.11 -5.85 5.94
C LEU A 211 8.93 -4.37 6.27
N ILE A 212 8.25 -3.60 5.42
CA ILE A 212 8.11 -2.16 5.60
C ILE A 212 7.23 -1.81 6.80
N PHE A 213 6.08 -2.47 6.91
CA PHE A 213 5.12 -2.22 7.98
C PHE A 213 5.45 -3.02 9.26
N GLY A 214 5.91 -4.27 9.13
CA GLY A 214 6.27 -5.11 10.28
C GLY A 214 7.52 -4.65 11.02
N THR A 215 8.43 -3.91 10.37
CA THR A 215 9.63 -3.35 11.05
C THR A 215 9.33 -2.04 11.80
N GLN A 216 8.07 -1.66 11.99
CA GLN A 216 7.74 -0.51 12.85
C GLN A 216 8.00 -0.88 14.31
N ARG A 217 8.75 -0.03 15.03
CA ARG A 217 9.08 -0.26 16.45
C ARG A 217 7.84 -0.40 17.32
N ASP A 218 6.75 0.26 16.96
CA ASP A 218 5.49 0.18 17.69
C ASP A 218 4.80 -1.18 17.51
N ILE A 219 4.83 -1.73 16.29
CA ILE A 219 4.32 -3.07 16.00
C ILE A 219 5.22 -4.15 16.63
N LEU A 220 6.54 -3.98 16.56
CA LEU A 220 7.48 -4.88 17.24
C LEU A 220 7.34 -4.82 18.76
N ARG A 221 7.04 -3.67 19.37
CA ARG A 221 6.74 -3.58 20.81
C ARG A 221 5.41 -4.24 21.16
N ALA A 222 4.38 -4.06 20.33
CA ALA A 222 3.08 -4.70 20.54
C ALA A 222 3.15 -6.23 20.37
N LEU A 223 3.90 -6.72 19.37
CA LEU A 223 4.12 -8.15 19.13
C LEU A 223 5.10 -8.78 20.13
N CYS A 224 6.12 -8.03 20.57
CA CYS A 224 7.03 -8.42 21.65
C CYS A 224 6.56 -7.91 23.02
N PHE A 225 5.24 -7.78 23.23
CA PHE A 225 4.64 -7.44 24.54
C PHE A 225 5.16 -8.38 25.65
N TRP A 226 5.51 -9.62 25.31
CA TRP A 226 6.06 -10.63 26.22
C TRP A 226 7.53 -10.40 26.64
N ARG A 227 8.22 -9.38 26.11
CA ARG A 227 9.64 -9.12 26.44
C ARG A 227 9.88 -7.78 27.14
N THR A 228 8.82 -7.06 27.52
CA THR A 228 8.93 -5.78 28.24
C THR A 228 8.39 -5.90 29.66
N GLN A 229 9.12 -6.65 30.49
CA GLN A 229 9.08 -6.48 31.95
C GLN A 229 10.41 -6.98 32.52
N ASP A 230 11.46 -6.18 32.36
CA ASP A 230 12.61 -6.19 33.28
C ASP A 230 13.51 -4.99 32.97
N ARG A 231 13.15 -3.83 33.52
CA ARG A 231 14.13 -2.75 33.74
C ARG A 231 13.67 -1.78 34.84
N GLN A 232 13.95 -2.21 36.07
CA GLN A 232 14.37 -1.43 37.24
C GLN A 232 13.78 -0.02 37.41
N ASP A 233 12.89 0.12 38.39
CA ASP A 233 12.77 1.34 39.18
C ASP A 233 14.03 1.46 40.08
N PRO A 234 14.90 2.47 39.90
CA PRO A 234 15.85 2.82 40.94
C PRO A 234 15.05 3.46 42.06
N HIS A 235 15.02 2.78 43.21
CA HIS A 235 14.52 3.34 44.46
C HIS A 235 15.10 4.74 44.66
N VAL A 236 14.20 5.72 44.68
CA VAL A 236 14.46 7.13 45.00
C VAL A 236 15.18 7.19 46.35
N SER A 237 16.38 7.76 46.34
CA SER A 237 17.16 8.10 47.51
C SER A 237 16.36 9.07 48.40
N LEU A 238 15.94 8.60 49.57
CA LEU A 238 15.55 9.44 50.70
C LEU A 238 16.81 10.07 51.27
N ASN A 239 17.11 11.31 50.87
CA ASN A 239 17.85 12.25 51.71
C ASN A 239 17.54 13.67 51.22
N ASP A 240 17.34 14.55 52.22
CA ASP A 240 17.16 16.01 52.14
C ASP A 240 15.77 16.47 52.59
N THR A 241 15.48 16.28 53.89
CA THR A 241 14.63 17.22 54.62
C THR A 241 15.55 18.18 55.37
N GLU A 242 15.90 19.22 54.61
CA GLU A 242 16.24 20.58 55.01
C GLU A 242 15.80 20.95 56.43
N SER A 243 16.79 21.04 57.31
CA SER A 243 17.12 22.21 58.14
C SER A 243 16.19 23.43 58.00
N ILE A 244 15.08 23.46 58.74
CA ILE A 244 14.38 24.73 59.04
C ILE A 244 14.86 25.25 60.39
N GLY A 245 15.83 26.16 60.29
CA GLY A 245 15.84 27.46 60.95
C GLY A 245 15.26 27.59 62.34
N SER A 246 16.17 27.67 63.30
CA SER A 246 16.10 28.53 64.49
C SER A 246 15.43 29.89 64.22
N VAL A 247 14.36 30.21 64.95
CA VAL A 247 13.98 31.59 65.29
C VAL A 247 13.67 31.66 66.78
N THR A 248 14.57 32.28 67.51
CA THR A 248 14.45 32.82 68.86
C THR A 248 13.58 34.08 68.86
N LYS A 249 12.68 34.20 69.86
CA LYS A 249 12.40 35.39 70.72
C LYS A 249 10.92 35.43 71.13
N GLY A 250 10.68 35.56 72.45
CA GLY A 250 9.39 35.84 73.06
C GLY A 250 9.26 35.14 74.40
#